data_AF-B9SM47-F1
#
_entry.id   AF-B9SM47-F1
#
_cell.length_a   1.000
_cell.length_b   1.000
_cell.length_c   1.000
_cell.angle_alpha   90.00
_cell.angle_beta   90.00
_cell.angle_gamma   90.00
#
_symmetry.space_group_name_H-M   'P 1'
#
loop_
_entity.id
_entity.type
_entity.pdbx_description
1 polymer ?
#
loop_
_entity_poly.entity_id
_entity_poly.type
_entity_poly.pdbx_seq_one_letter_code
_entity_poly.pdbx_strand_id
1 'polypeptide(L)'
;MSLESVPTNTHGNLDEQINQLMQCKPLSEQEVRGLCDKAKEILMEESNVQPVKSPVTICGDIHGQFHDLAELFRIGGKLLVALKVRYPQRITILRGNHESRQITQVYGFYDECLRKYGNANVWKIFTDLFDYFPLTALVESEIFCLHGGLSPSIETLDNIRNFDRVQEVPHEGPMCDLLWSDPDDRCGWGISPRGAGYTFGQDISEQFNHTNNLKLIARAHQLVMEGYNWGHEQKVVTIFSAPNYCYRCGNMASILEVDDCKGHTFIQFEPAPRRGEPDVTRRTPDYFL
;
A
#
# COMPACT_ATOMS: atom_id res chain seq x y z
N MET A 1 31.92 36.79 16.94
CA MET A 1 31.69 35.53 17.65
C MET A 1 30.31 35.06 17.28
N SER A 2 30.24 33.84 16.79
CA SER A 2 29.10 33.16 16.18
C SER A 2 27.88 33.13 17.09
N LEU A 3 26.73 33.51 16.53
CA LEU A 3 25.42 33.16 17.07
C LEU A 3 25.23 31.66 16.84
N GLU A 4 25.32 30.86 17.90
CA GLU A 4 24.90 29.47 17.87
C GLU A 4 23.41 29.43 17.59
N SER A 5 23.05 28.82 16.45
CA SER A 5 21.66 28.54 16.09
C SER A 5 21.09 27.51 17.07
N VAL A 6 20.08 27.93 17.83
CA VAL A 6 19.24 27.04 18.64
C VAL A 6 18.67 25.94 17.74
N PRO A 7 18.73 24.64 18.12
CA PRO A 7 18.09 23.59 17.34
C PRO A 7 16.59 23.89 17.31
N THR A 8 16.05 24.18 16.13
CA THR A 8 14.61 24.32 15.95
C THR A 8 13.98 22.98 16.28
N ASN A 9 13.02 22.99 17.21
CA ASN A 9 12.33 21.81 17.71
C ASN A 9 11.52 21.17 16.57
N THR A 10 12.15 20.30 15.77
CA THR A 10 11.59 19.68 14.56
C THR A 10 10.40 18.77 14.87
N HIS A 11 10.28 18.29 16.10
CA HIS A 11 9.19 17.44 16.56
C HIS A 11 7.86 18.20 16.74
N GLY A 12 7.90 19.45 17.20
CA GLY A 12 6.68 20.24 17.45
C GLY A 12 5.87 20.49 16.17
N ASN A 13 6.56 20.69 15.04
CA ASN A 13 5.91 20.94 13.75
C ASN A 13 5.24 19.67 13.17
N LEU A 14 5.82 18.48 13.39
CA LEU A 14 5.28 17.24 12.82
C LEU A 14 3.98 16.79 13.51
N ASP A 15 3.90 16.93 14.83
CA ASP A 15 2.67 16.60 15.57
C ASP A 15 1.52 17.55 15.18
N GLU A 16 1.81 18.83 14.92
CA GLU A 16 0.85 19.80 14.37
C GLU A 16 0.38 19.39 12.96
N GLN A 17 1.30 19.01 12.08
CA GLN A 17 0.97 18.52 10.73
C GLN A 17 0.08 17.27 10.77
N ILE A 18 0.38 16.32 11.66
CA ILE A 18 -0.45 15.13 11.90
C ILE A 18 -1.85 15.53 12.35
N ASN A 19 -1.95 16.44 13.34
CA ASN A 19 -3.23 16.95 13.84
C ASN A 19 -4.04 17.72 12.79
N GLN A 20 -3.38 18.44 11.89
CA GLN A 20 -4.02 19.12 10.76
C GLN A 20 -4.57 18.12 9.75
N LEU A 21 -3.76 17.13 9.37
CA LEU A 21 -4.18 16.06 8.45
C LEU A 21 -5.34 15.25 9.03
N MET A 22 -5.32 14.96 10.33
CA MET A 22 -6.43 14.35 11.11
C MET A 22 -7.78 15.05 10.94
N GLN A 23 -7.76 16.36 10.65
CA GLN A 23 -8.95 17.20 10.45
C GLN A 23 -9.33 17.35 8.97
N CYS A 24 -8.80 16.49 8.09
CA CYS A 24 -8.96 16.55 6.64
C CYS A 24 -8.43 17.85 6.01
N LYS A 25 -7.53 18.58 6.68
CA LYS A 25 -6.97 19.84 6.17
C LYS A 25 -5.67 19.55 5.42
N PRO A 26 -5.50 20.05 4.17
CA PRO A 26 -4.27 19.84 3.43
C PRO A 26 -3.11 20.63 4.07
N LEU A 27 -1.91 20.04 4.08
CA LEU A 27 -0.66 20.76 4.34
C LEU A 27 -0.34 21.69 3.17
N SER A 28 0.42 22.76 3.42
CA SER A 28 0.98 23.62 2.38
C SER A 28 2.02 22.88 1.52
N GLU A 29 2.31 23.40 0.33
CA GLU A 29 3.32 22.80 -0.56
C GLU A 29 4.70 22.67 0.10
N GLN A 30 5.12 23.66 0.89
CA GLN A 30 6.40 23.65 1.60
C GLN A 30 6.44 22.57 2.69
N GLU A 31 5.34 22.41 3.44
CA GLU A 31 5.21 21.36 4.44
C GLU A 31 5.20 19.97 3.82
N VAL A 32 4.50 19.78 2.69
CA VAL A 32 4.52 18.52 1.93
C VAL A 32 5.93 18.18 1.48
N ARG A 33 6.67 19.17 0.94
CA ARG A 33 8.06 18.99 0.53
C ARG A 33 8.94 18.53 1.70
N GLY A 34 8.94 19.29 2.80
CA GLY A 34 9.76 18.96 3.97
C GLY A 34 9.40 17.60 4.59
N LEU A 35 8.12 17.21 4.54
CA LEU A 35 7.68 15.90 5.00
C LEU A 35 8.18 14.77 4.08
N CYS A 36 8.05 14.94 2.76
CA CYS A 36 8.47 13.92 1.80
C CYS A 36 9.99 13.76 1.75
N ASP A 37 10.75 14.85 1.91
CA ASP A 37 12.22 14.79 1.95
C ASP A 37 12.70 13.96 3.17
N LYS A 38 12.12 14.19 4.35
CA LYS A 38 12.38 13.35 5.54
C LYS A 38 11.95 11.89 5.34
N ALA A 39 10.82 11.67 4.66
CA ALA A 39 10.37 10.32 4.37
C ALA A 39 11.34 9.59 3.43
N LYS A 40 11.90 10.26 2.41
CA LYS A 40 12.91 9.69 1.52
C LYS A 40 14.16 9.25 2.29
N GLU A 41 14.65 10.08 3.23
CA GLU A 41 15.79 9.72 4.09
C GLU A 41 15.55 8.40 4.84
N ILE A 42 14.35 8.22 5.39
CA ILE A 42 13.97 6.99 6.11
C ILE A 42 13.83 5.82 5.14
N LEU A 43 13.07 6.01 4.06
CA LEU A 43 12.71 4.95 3.13
C LEU A 43 13.91 4.48 2.29
N MET A 44 14.94 5.31 2.08
CA MET A 44 16.16 4.91 1.39
C MET A 44 16.93 3.83 2.16
N GLU A 45 16.86 3.83 3.49
CA GLU A 45 17.51 2.84 4.35
C GLU A 45 16.72 1.51 4.47
N GLU A 46 15.48 1.46 3.96
CA GLU A 46 14.64 0.26 4.01
C GLU A 46 14.98 -0.73 2.90
N SER A 47 14.81 -2.03 3.18
CA SER A 47 15.06 -3.07 2.19
C SER A 47 13.87 -3.21 1.23
N ASN A 48 14.10 -3.69 0.01
CA ASN A 48 13.01 -4.12 -0.87
C ASN A 48 12.19 -5.27 -0.28
N VAL A 49 12.79 -6.06 0.63
CA VAL A 49 12.13 -7.06 1.47
C VAL A 49 12.25 -6.60 2.91
N GLN A 50 11.38 -5.67 3.31
CA GLN A 50 11.48 -5.01 4.60
C GLN A 50 11.10 -5.97 5.75
N PRO A 51 12.01 -6.28 6.70
CA PRO A 51 11.66 -7.12 7.84
C PRO A 51 10.70 -6.39 8.78
N VAL A 52 9.68 -7.10 9.24
CA VAL A 52 8.66 -6.57 10.15
C VAL A 52 8.43 -7.59 11.27
N LYS A 53 8.29 -7.10 12.51
CA LYS A 53 7.99 -7.93 13.68
C LYS A 53 6.50 -7.91 14.00
N SER A 54 5.99 -9.00 14.55
CA SER A 54 4.71 -9.00 15.25
C SER A 54 4.83 -8.31 16.63
N PRO A 55 3.74 -7.77 17.19
CA PRO A 55 2.40 -7.74 16.62
C PRO A 55 2.28 -6.69 15.51
N VAL A 56 1.55 -7.02 14.45
CA VAL A 56 1.36 -6.12 13.29
C VAL A 56 -0.04 -6.25 12.70
N THR A 57 -0.57 -5.14 12.20
CA THR A 57 -1.80 -5.09 11.42
C THR A 57 -1.45 -4.88 9.95
N ILE A 58 -1.79 -5.85 9.10
CA ILE A 58 -1.59 -5.81 7.65
C ILE A 58 -2.86 -5.26 7.00
N CYS A 59 -2.70 -4.23 6.18
CA CYS A 59 -3.77 -3.55 5.46
C CYS A 59 -3.56 -3.70 3.95
N GLY A 60 -4.66 -3.79 3.20
CA GLY A 60 -4.66 -3.77 1.74
C GLY A 60 -4.93 -2.39 1.17
N ASP A 61 -5.55 -2.36 -0.01
CA ASP A 61 -5.85 -1.15 -0.77
C ASP A 61 -6.70 -0.13 0.02
N ILE A 62 -6.37 1.16 -0.15
CA ILE A 62 -7.05 2.29 0.51
C ILE A 62 -7.68 3.26 -0.49
N HIS A 63 -7.06 3.44 -1.67
CA HIS A 63 -7.56 4.27 -2.80
C HIS A 63 -8.03 5.68 -2.44
N GLY A 64 -7.39 6.32 -1.45
CA GLY A 64 -7.72 7.69 -1.07
C GLY A 64 -9.15 7.88 -0.55
N GLN A 65 -9.84 6.79 -0.16
CA GLN A 65 -11.13 6.85 0.54
C GLN A 65 -10.90 7.38 1.96
N PHE A 66 -10.61 8.67 2.04
CA PHE A 66 -10.14 9.37 3.22
C PHE A 66 -11.09 9.21 4.40
N HIS A 67 -12.40 9.16 4.15
CA HIS A 67 -13.42 8.99 5.17
C HIS A 67 -13.50 7.55 5.71
N ASP A 68 -13.21 6.55 4.89
CA ASP A 68 -13.25 5.14 5.31
C ASP A 68 -11.94 4.74 5.97
N LEU A 69 -10.83 5.27 5.43
CA LEU A 69 -9.57 5.34 6.15
C LEU A 69 -9.69 6.15 7.43
N ALA A 70 -10.70 7.03 7.54
CA ALA A 70 -10.99 7.75 8.78
C ALA A 70 -11.46 6.80 9.92
N GLU A 71 -11.98 5.65 9.54
CA GLU A 71 -12.45 4.59 10.44
C GLU A 71 -11.34 3.54 10.66
N LEU A 72 -10.56 3.22 9.61
CA LEU A 72 -9.47 2.24 9.65
C LEU A 72 -8.22 2.73 10.42
N PHE A 73 -7.79 4.00 10.21
CA PHE A 73 -6.68 4.65 10.96
C PHE A 73 -6.79 6.18 11.07
N ARG A 74 -7.98 6.72 10.82
CA ARG A 74 -8.33 8.13 10.75
C ARG A 74 -7.84 8.99 9.56
N ILE A 75 -6.95 8.62 8.61
CA ILE A 75 -6.32 9.65 7.72
C ILE A 75 -5.60 9.15 6.43
N GLY A 76 -5.74 9.90 5.30
CA GLY A 76 -5.20 9.69 3.92
C GLY A 76 -3.68 9.54 3.72
N GLY A 77 -3.24 9.30 2.46
CA GLY A 77 -1.82 9.02 2.13
C GLY A 77 -0.78 10.04 2.63
N LYS A 78 -1.11 11.33 2.72
CA LYS A 78 -0.24 12.37 3.32
C LYS A 78 0.03 12.11 4.79
N LEU A 79 -0.97 11.57 5.50
CA LEU A 79 -0.78 11.15 6.86
C LEU A 79 0.07 9.91 6.96
N LEU A 80 -0.16 8.89 6.13
CA LEU A 80 0.67 7.68 6.22
C LEU A 80 2.16 8.04 6.14
N VAL A 81 2.52 8.98 5.26
CA VAL A 81 3.87 9.56 5.21
C VAL A 81 4.24 10.32 6.50
N ALA A 82 3.37 11.16 7.06
CA ALA A 82 3.60 11.82 8.36
C ALA A 82 3.80 10.85 9.52
N LEU A 83 2.99 9.79 9.60
CA LEU A 83 3.14 8.70 10.57
C LEU A 83 4.43 7.93 10.34
N LYS A 84 4.83 7.70 9.08
CA LYS A 84 6.10 7.06 8.75
C LYS A 84 7.28 7.87 9.26
N VAL A 85 7.26 9.19 9.04
CA VAL A 85 8.31 10.08 9.57
C VAL A 85 8.28 10.11 11.11
N ARG A 86 7.09 10.07 11.72
CA ARG A 86 6.93 10.15 13.17
C ARG A 86 7.26 8.85 13.91
N TYR A 87 6.98 7.71 13.28
CA TYR A 87 7.08 6.37 13.84
C TYR A 87 7.72 5.40 12.84
N PRO A 88 8.97 5.63 12.40
CA PRO A 88 9.59 4.89 11.30
C PRO A 88 9.65 3.38 11.51
N GLN A 89 9.71 2.94 12.77
CA GLN A 89 9.77 1.52 13.15
C GLN A 89 8.40 0.89 13.48
N ARG A 90 7.30 1.65 13.41
CA ARG A 90 5.94 1.16 13.74
C ARG A 90 4.99 1.10 12.56
N ILE A 91 5.35 1.71 11.43
CA ILE A 91 4.56 1.70 10.21
C ILE A 91 5.48 1.38 9.02
N THR A 92 5.05 0.42 8.22
CA THR A 92 5.71 0.04 6.97
C THR A 92 4.73 0.35 5.85
N ILE A 93 5.21 1.07 4.83
CA ILE A 93 4.39 1.45 3.67
C ILE A 93 5.04 0.78 2.47
N LEU A 94 4.30 -0.11 1.82
CA LEU A 94 4.75 -0.75 0.58
C LEU A 94 4.27 0.04 -0.63
N ARG A 95 4.96 -0.13 -1.75
CA ARG A 95 4.55 0.43 -3.03
C ARG A 95 3.38 -0.39 -3.60
N GLY A 96 2.30 0.27 -3.99
CA GLY A 96 1.26 -0.30 -4.83
C GLY A 96 1.44 0.09 -6.30
N ASN A 97 0.65 -0.51 -7.18
CA ASN A 97 0.68 -0.15 -8.61
C ASN A 97 0.16 1.27 -8.89
N HIS A 98 -0.64 1.84 -7.98
CA HIS A 98 -1.12 3.22 -8.09
C HIS A 98 -0.09 4.27 -7.66
N GLU A 99 0.96 3.89 -6.94
CA GLU A 99 2.10 4.75 -6.57
C GLU A 99 3.10 4.89 -7.75
N SER A 100 2.54 5.26 -8.91
CA SER A 100 3.18 5.41 -10.22
C SER A 100 2.76 6.73 -10.86
N ARG A 101 3.68 7.40 -11.57
CA ARG A 101 3.38 8.62 -12.32
C ARG A 101 2.31 8.38 -13.39
N GLN A 102 2.39 7.26 -14.10
CA GLN A 102 1.48 6.95 -15.20
C GLN A 102 0.05 6.70 -14.68
N ILE A 103 -0.08 5.89 -13.62
CA ILE A 103 -1.39 5.56 -13.05
C ILE A 103 -2.01 6.79 -12.38
N THR A 104 -1.24 7.58 -11.61
CA THR A 104 -1.77 8.77 -10.94
C THR A 104 -2.25 9.88 -11.89
N GLN A 105 -1.72 9.94 -13.12
CA GLN A 105 -2.18 10.88 -14.15
C GLN A 105 -3.57 10.55 -14.69
N VAL A 106 -3.95 9.27 -14.71
CA VAL A 106 -5.23 8.81 -15.28
C VAL A 106 -6.29 8.61 -14.19
N TYR A 107 -5.89 8.20 -12.98
CA TYR A 107 -6.79 7.79 -11.91
C TYR A 107 -6.96 8.85 -10.81
N GLY A 108 -6.82 10.13 -11.16
CA GLY A 108 -7.35 11.26 -10.37
C GLY A 108 -6.42 11.89 -9.33
N PHE A 109 -5.31 11.26 -8.94
CA PHE A 109 -4.39 11.85 -7.95
C PHE A 109 -3.68 13.11 -8.49
N TYR A 110 -3.31 13.11 -9.77
CA TYR A 110 -2.78 14.30 -10.45
C TYR A 110 -3.77 15.47 -10.40
N ASP A 111 -5.02 15.24 -10.83
CA ASP A 111 -6.07 16.25 -10.86
C ASP A 111 -6.43 16.75 -9.46
N GLU A 112 -6.41 15.86 -8.46
CA GLU A 112 -6.59 16.26 -7.06
C GLU A 112 -5.50 17.22 -6.59
N CYS A 113 -4.23 16.91 -6.87
CA CYS A 113 -3.12 17.79 -6.53
C CYS A 113 -3.24 19.14 -7.23
N LEU A 114 -3.53 19.13 -8.53
CA LEU A 114 -3.69 20.36 -9.31
C LEU A 114 -4.83 21.23 -8.77
N ARG A 115 -5.98 20.64 -8.45
CA ARG A 115 -7.13 21.35 -7.88
C ARG A 115 -6.86 21.90 -6.47
N LYS A 116 -6.15 21.17 -5.62
CA LYS A 116 -5.88 21.57 -4.23
C LYS A 116 -4.76 22.61 -4.11
N TYR A 117 -3.78 22.60 -5.02
CA TYR A 117 -2.55 23.41 -4.91
C TYR A 117 -2.36 24.41 -6.05
N GLY A 118 -3.17 24.35 -7.10
CA GLY A 118 -3.10 25.24 -8.27
C GLY A 118 -1.94 24.95 -9.23
N ASN A 119 -1.10 23.94 -8.93
CA ASN A 119 0.04 23.53 -9.75
C ASN A 119 0.37 22.03 -9.54
N ALA A 120 1.31 21.50 -10.32
CA ALA A 120 1.69 20.08 -10.29
C ALA A 120 2.84 19.73 -9.30
N ASN A 121 3.35 20.68 -8.53
CA ASN A 121 4.52 20.48 -7.68
C ASN A 121 4.27 19.42 -6.60
N VAL A 122 3.11 19.45 -5.95
CA VAL A 122 2.76 18.46 -4.92
C VAL A 122 2.67 17.05 -5.50
N TRP A 123 2.07 16.90 -6.69
CA TRP A 123 2.05 15.62 -7.39
C TRP A 123 3.47 15.11 -7.70
N LYS A 124 4.35 16.00 -8.18
CA LYS A 124 5.75 15.67 -8.44
C LYS A 124 6.47 15.24 -7.16
N ILE A 125 6.29 15.97 -6.07
CA ILE A 125 6.91 15.64 -4.76
C ILE A 125 6.50 14.23 -4.31
N PHE A 126 5.20 13.89 -4.40
CA PHE A 126 4.71 12.56 -4.01
C PHE A 126 5.19 11.45 -4.95
N THR A 127 5.14 11.66 -6.26
CA THR A 127 5.60 10.65 -7.22
C THR A 127 7.10 10.41 -7.13
N ASP A 128 7.90 11.44 -6.82
CA ASP A 128 9.32 11.26 -6.50
C ASP A 128 9.54 10.53 -5.16
N LEU A 129 8.61 10.61 -4.20
CA LEU A 129 8.66 9.86 -2.95
C LEU A 129 8.27 8.38 -3.17
N PHE A 130 7.30 8.10 -4.03
CA PHE A 130 6.82 6.74 -4.32
C PHE A 130 7.93 5.80 -4.80
N ASP A 131 8.93 6.33 -5.51
CA ASP A 131 10.09 5.56 -5.97
C ASP A 131 10.90 4.94 -4.81
N TYR A 132 10.77 5.48 -3.60
CA TYR A 132 11.50 5.02 -2.43
C TYR A 132 10.75 3.94 -1.63
N PHE A 133 9.46 3.73 -1.89
CA PHE A 133 8.66 2.77 -1.15
C PHE A 133 9.20 1.34 -1.35
N PRO A 134 9.46 0.58 -0.27
CA PRO A 134 9.75 -0.84 -0.35
C PRO A 134 8.73 -1.59 -1.20
N LEU A 135 9.20 -2.59 -1.94
CA LEU A 135 8.33 -3.39 -2.81
C LEU A 135 7.56 -4.45 -2.01
N THR A 136 8.19 -5.00 -0.96
CA THR A 136 7.67 -6.12 -0.19
C THR A 136 8.08 -6.01 1.29
N ALA A 137 7.39 -6.74 2.15
CA ALA A 137 7.77 -6.93 3.55
C ALA A 137 7.77 -8.41 3.91
N LEU A 138 8.50 -8.75 4.97
CA LEU A 138 8.58 -10.09 5.52
C LEU A 138 8.30 -10.04 7.03
N VAL A 139 7.08 -10.42 7.39
CA VAL A 139 6.63 -10.43 8.80
C VAL A 139 7.04 -11.75 9.45
N GLU A 140 7.75 -11.66 10.58
CA GLU A 140 8.21 -12.81 11.38
C GLU A 140 8.98 -13.88 10.58
N SER A 141 9.60 -13.48 9.47
CA SER A 141 10.28 -14.39 8.52
C SER A 141 9.39 -15.48 7.91
N GLU A 142 8.07 -15.38 8.01
CA GLU A 142 7.13 -16.43 7.61
C GLU A 142 5.97 -15.94 6.73
N ILE A 143 5.59 -14.66 6.83
CA ILE A 143 4.52 -14.07 6.02
C ILE A 143 5.14 -13.07 5.06
N PHE A 144 5.06 -13.37 3.77
CA PHE A 144 5.55 -12.50 2.71
C PHE A 144 4.44 -11.57 2.25
N CYS A 145 4.66 -10.26 2.41
CA CYS A 145 3.70 -9.22 2.11
C CYS A 145 4.10 -8.43 0.86
N LEU A 146 3.19 -8.24 -0.07
CA LEU A 146 3.38 -7.46 -1.29
C LEU A 146 2.03 -6.94 -1.81
N HIS A 147 2.04 -5.94 -2.69
CA HIS A 147 0.79 -5.41 -3.24
C HIS A 147 0.16 -6.36 -4.26
N GLY A 148 0.90 -6.65 -5.32
CA GLY A 148 0.53 -7.50 -6.44
C GLY A 148 0.66 -8.98 -6.10
N GLY A 149 1.57 -9.66 -6.78
CA GLY A 149 1.70 -11.11 -6.69
C GLY A 149 3.07 -11.60 -7.14
N LEU A 150 3.20 -12.90 -7.36
CA LEU A 150 4.48 -13.50 -7.72
C LEU A 150 4.89 -13.15 -9.16
N SER A 151 6.17 -13.34 -9.47
CA SER A 151 6.74 -13.18 -10.82
C SER A 151 7.40 -14.47 -11.28
N PRO A 152 7.28 -14.87 -12.57
CA PRO A 152 8.03 -15.99 -13.12
C PRO A 152 9.55 -15.74 -13.15
N SER A 153 9.98 -14.49 -12.94
CA SER A 153 11.40 -14.10 -12.90
C SER A 153 11.98 -14.03 -11.48
N ILE A 154 11.19 -14.38 -10.45
CA ILE A 154 11.58 -14.28 -9.04
C ILE A 154 11.35 -15.64 -8.38
N GLU A 155 12.43 -16.34 -8.06
CA GLU A 155 12.37 -17.61 -7.34
C GLU A 155 12.58 -17.44 -5.84
N THR A 156 13.39 -16.44 -5.45
CA THR A 156 13.80 -16.23 -4.06
C THR A 156 13.61 -14.80 -3.59
N LEU A 157 13.46 -14.60 -2.28
CA LEU A 157 13.44 -13.27 -1.66
C LEU A 157 14.74 -12.49 -1.93
N ASP A 158 15.87 -13.17 -2.13
CA ASP A 158 17.14 -12.52 -2.48
C ASP A 158 17.11 -11.86 -3.86
N ASN A 159 16.32 -12.38 -4.82
CA ASN A 159 16.14 -11.70 -6.10
C ASN A 159 15.52 -10.31 -5.91
N ILE A 160 14.53 -10.20 -5.00
CA ILE A 160 13.82 -8.96 -4.69
C ILE A 160 14.73 -7.96 -3.97
N ARG A 161 15.55 -8.43 -3.02
CA ARG A 161 16.49 -7.59 -2.24
C ARG A 161 17.45 -6.79 -3.13
N ASN A 162 17.75 -7.30 -4.33
CA ASN A 162 18.73 -6.72 -5.25
C ASN A 162 18.15 -5.76 -6.30
N PHE A 163 16.83 -5.50 -6.31
CA PHE A 163 16.26 -4.54 -7.25
C PHE A 163 16.69 -3.10 -6.98
N ASP A 164 17.00 -2.37 -8.05
CA ASP A 164 17.01 -0.91 -8.02
C ASP A 164 15.57 -0.41 -8.02
N ARG A 165 14.97 -0.19 -6.85
CA ARG A 165 13.57 0.24 -6.75
C ARG A 165 13.35 1.72 -7.06
N VAL A 166 14.41 2.54 -7.03
CA VAL A 166 14.31 4.02 -7.06
C VAL A 166 14.15 4.52 -8.49
N GLN A 167 13.04 4.11 -9.09
CA GLN A 167 12.64 4.43 -10.44
C GLN A 167 11.13 4.34 -10.58
N GLU A 168 10.60 4.87 -11.68
CA GLU A 168 9.21 4.64 -12.08
C GLU A 168 8.97 3.13 -12.29
N VAL A 169 7.77 2.66 -11.95
CA VAL A 169 7.38 1.26 -12.18
C VAL A 169 7.49 0.95 -13.69
N PRO A 170 8.31 -0.04 -14.10
CA PRO A 170 8.39 -0.45 -15.49
C PRO A 170 7.06 -1.03 -15.99
N HIS A 171 6.86 -1.02 -17.32
CA HIS A 171 5.67 -1.63 -17.93
C HIS A 171 5.66 -3.16 -17.87
N GLU A 172 6.83 -3.78 -17.76
CA GLU A 172 7.03 -5.23 -17.71
C GLU A 172 8.22 -5.60 -16.81
N GLY A 173 8.36 -6.89 -16.52
CA GLY A 173 9.46 -7.43 -15.73
C GLY A 173 9.15 -7.52 -14.23
N PRO A 174 10.11 -8.03 -13.44
CA PRO A 174 9.83 -8.53 -12.09
C PRO A 174 9.29 -7.48 -11.11
N MET A 175 9.73 -6.22 -11.21
CA MET A 175 9.19 -5.14 -10.38
C MET A 175 7.73 -4.81 -10.75
N CYS A 176 7.39 -4.86 -12.04
CA CYS A 176 6.00 -4.71 -12.49
C CYS A 176 5.15 -5.86 -11.96
N ASP A 177 5.63 -7.10 -12.11
CA ASP A 177 4.91 -8.30 -11.69
C ASP A 177 4.57 -8.31 -10.18
N LEU A 178 5.51 -7.88 -9.33
CA LEU A 178 5.29 -7.75 -7.88
C LEU A 178 4.14 -6.79 -7.52
N LEU A 179 3.81 -5.84 -8.39
CA LEU A 179 2.79 -4.83 -8.18
C LEU A 179 1.48 -5.13 -8.92
N TRP A 180 1.50 -6.00 -9.94
CA TRP A 180 0.35 -6.21 -10.84
C TRP A 180 -0.18 -7.63 -10.92
N SER A 181 0.56 -8.64 -10.47
CA SER A 181 0.16 -10.04 -10.65
C SER A 181 -0.95 -10.48 -9.68
N ASP A 182 -1.74 -11.47 -10.08
CA ASP A 182 -2.90 -11.97 -9.32
C ASP A 182 -2.91 -13.50 -9.13
N PRO A 183 -3.39 -14.02 -7.99
CA PRO A 183 -3.68 -15.45 -7.86
C PRO A 183 -4.82 -15.87 -8.81
N ASP A 184 -4.81 -17.13 -9.23
CA ASP A 184 -5.77 -17.71 -10.18
C ASP A 184 -5.95 -19.21 -9.92
N ASP A 185 -7.13 -19.74 -10.21
CA ASP A 185 -7.45 -21.15 -10.00
C ASP A 185 -6.76 -22.08 -11.02
N ARG A 186 -6.18 -21.51 -12.08
CA ARG A 186 -5.41 -22.26 -13.07
C ARG A 186 -4.08 -22.77 -12.50
N CYS A 187 -3.62 -23.90 -13.00
CA CYS A 187 -2.27 -24.40 -12.71
C CYS A 187 -1.20 -23.61 -13.50
N GLY A 188 -0.08 -23.32 -12.86
CA GLY A 188 1.05 -22.62 -13.45
C GLY A 188 0.85 -21.12 -13.61
N TRP A 189 1.59 -20.53 -14.54
CA TRP A 189 1.49 -19.12 -14.90
C TRP A 189 0.53 -18.89 -16.06
N GLY A 190 -0.03 -17.69 -16.14
CA GLY A 190 -0.45 -17.18 -17.44
C GLY A 190 -0.54 -15.66 -17.50
N ILE A 191 -1.04 -15.17 -18.63
CA ILE A 191 -1.09 -13.74 -18.92
C ILE A 191 -2.17 -13.07 -18.05
N SER A 192 -1.83 -11.93 -17.46
CA SER A 192 -2.76 -11.11 -16.69
C SER A 192 -3.76 -10.39 -17.60
N PRO A 193 -5.07 -10.39 -17.27
CA PRO A 193 -6.06 -9.61 -18.00
C PRO A 193 -5.88 -8.09 -17.81
N ARG A 194 -5.05 -7.66 -16.85
CA ARG A 194 -4.75 -6.24 -16.57
C ARG A 194 -3.86 -5.59 -17.64
N GLY A 195 -3.25 -6.39 -18.51
CA GLY A 195 -2.27 -5.92 -19.49
C GLY A 195 -0.87 -5.69 -18.90
N ALA A 196 -0.66 -6.04 -17.63
CA ALA A 196 0.63 -6.01 -16.92
C ALA A 196 0.65 -7.12 -15.85
N GLY A 197 1.82 -7.68 -15.58
CA GLY A 197 1.99 -8.82 -14.68
C GLY A 197 1.45 -10.15 -15.23
N TYR A 198 1.35 -11.13 -14.34
CA TYR A 198 0.88 -12.48 -14.64
C TYR A 198 -0.28 -12.87 -13.72
N THR A 199 -0.96 -13.97 -14.01
CA THR A 199 -1.63 -14.71 -12.94
C THR A 199 -0.86 -15.98 -12.62
N PHE A 200 -0.99 -16.45 -11.38
CA PHE A 200 -0.24 -17.58 -10.85
C PHE A 200 -1.15 -18.54 -10.08
N GLY A 201 -0.94 -19.82 -10.30
CA GLY A 201 -1.68 -20.90 -9.66
C GLY A 201 -1.26 -21.24 -8.24
N GLN A 202 -2.01 -22.17 -7.65
CA GLN A 202 -1.69 -22.75 -6.33
C GLN A 202 -0.32 -23.42 -6.33
N ASP A 203 0.03 -24.18 -7.37
CA ASP A 203 1.32 -24.86 -7.51
C ASP A 203 2.50 -23.88 -7.44
N ILE A 204 2.35 -22.70 -8.07
CA ILE A 204 3.35 -21.64 -8.03
C ILE A 204 3.50 -21.07 -6.63
N SER A 205 2.38 -20.84 -5.95
CA SER A 205 2.38 -20.28 -4.58
C SER A 205 2.99 -21.23 -3.57
N GLU A 206 2.66 -22.52 -3.68
CA GLU A 206 3.22 -23.58 -2.84
C GLU A 206 4.73 -23.73 -3.07
N GLN A 207 5.16 -23.75 -4.33
CA GLN A 207 6.58 -23.84 -4.68
C GLN A 207 7.37 -22.63 -4.15
N PHE A 208 6.86 -21.41 -4.35
CA PHE A 208 7.52 -20.20 -3.89
C PHE A 208 7.62 -20.18 -2.35
N ASN A 209 6.52 -20.52 -1.67
CA ASN A 209 6.49 -20.59 -0.21
C ASN A 209 7.46 -21.65 0.33
N HIS A 210 7.48 -22.84 -0.27
CA HIS A 210 8.41 -23.90 0.11
C HIS A 210 9.87 -23.47 -0.06
N THR A 211 10.21 -22.90 -1.22
CA THR A 211 11.56 -22.45 -1.57
C THR A 211 12.08 -21.39 -0.60
N ASN A 212 11.20 -20.50 -0.14
CA ASN A 212 11.55 -19.37 0.71
C ASN A 212 11.22 -19.58 2.20
N ASN A 213 10.82 -20.80 2.59
CA ASN A 213 10.41 -21.15 3.95
C ASN A 213 9.29 -20.22 4.51
N LEU A 214 8.32 -19.91 3.66
CA LEU A 214 7.16 -19.07 4.00
C LEU A 214 5.94 -19.93 4.31
N LYS A 215 5.07 -19.39 5.15
CA LYS A 215 3.76 -19.99 5.46
C LYS A 215 2.64 -19.37 4.65
N LEU A 216 2.77 -18.08 4.31
CA LEU A 216 1.70 -17.29 3.74
C LEU A 216 2.25 -16.18 2.85
N ILE A 217 1.56 -15.96 1.73
CA ILE A 217 1.65 -14.74 0.93
C ILE A 217 0.43 -13.87 1.27
N ALA A 218 0.65 -12.70 1.85
CA ALA A 218 -0.40 -11.73 2.14
C ALA A 218 -0.33 -10.58 1.12
N ARG A 219 -1.40 -10.37 0.37
CA ARG A 219 -1.41 -9.43 -0.75
C ARG A 219 -2.68 -8.59 -0.83
N ALA A 220 -2.71 -7.59 -1.71
CA ALA A 220 -3.82 -6.63 -1.84
C ALA A 220 -4.41 -6.59 -3.26
N HIS A 221 -4.50 -5.41 -3.90
CA HIS A 221 -4.77 -5.16 -5.33
C HIS A 221 -6.13 -5.58 -5.91
N GLN A 222 -6.60 -6.80 -5.64
CA GLN A 222 -7.89 -7.31 -6.10
C GLN A 222 -9.00 -6.95 -5.13
N LEU A 223 -10.08 -6.37 -5.66
CA LEU A 223 -11.30 -6.17 -4.88
C LEU A 223 -11.90 -7.53 -4.53
N VAL A 224 -12.18 -7.72 -3.25
CA VAL A 224 -12.88 -8.90 -2.72
C VAL A 224 -14.07 -8.45 -1.89
N MET A 225 -15.24 -9.05 -2.11
CA MET A 225 -16.51 -8.55 -1.57
C MET A 225 -16.57 -8.55 -0.04
N GLU A 226 -15.91 -9.50 0.61
CA GLU A 226 -15.85 -9.62 2.07
C GLU A 226 -14.67 -8.84 2.68
N GLY A 227 -13.91 -8.09 1.87
CA GLY A 227 -12.72 -7.37 2.32
C GLY A 227 -11.48 -8.25 2.52
N TYR A 228 -11.63 -9.57 2.56
CA TYR A 228 -10.53 -10.51 2.40
C TYR A 228 -10.99 -11.77 1.66
N ASN A 229 -10.05 -12.52 1.08
CA ASN A 229 -10.31 -13.83 0.47
C ASN A 229 -9.09 -14.74 0.60
N TRP A 230 -9.32 -15.98 1.02
CA TRP A 230 -8.30 -17.02 1.02
C TRP A 230 -8.24 -17.71 -0.34
N GLY A 231 -7.03 -17.89 -0.87
CA GLY A 231 -6.77 -18.61 -2.11
C GLY A 231 -5.70 -19.69 -1.92
N HIS A 232 -5.60 -20.59 -2.91
CA HIS A 232 -4.53 -21.58 -3.03
C HIS A 232 -4.33 -22.39 -1.73
N GLU A 233 -5.39 -23.03 -1.22
CA GLU A 233 -5.35 -23.78 0.05
C GLU A 233 -4.76 -23.00 1.24
N GLN A 234 -5.18 -21.74 1.37
CA GLN A 234 -4.73 -20.81 2.42
C GLN A 234 -3.24 -20.45 2.36
N LYS A 235 -2.59 -20.65 1.20
CA LYS A 235 -1.21 -20.19 0.95
C LYS A 235 -1.14 -18.73 0.51
N VAL A 236 -2.25 -18.18 0.04
CA VAL A 236 -2.38 -16.78 -0.37
C VAL A 236 -3.62 -16.18 0.30
N VAL A 237 -3.49 -14.98 0.83
CA VAL A 237 -4.64 -14.17 1.25
C VAL A 237 -4.63 -12.84 0.51
N THR A 238 -5.76 -12.49 -0.08
CA THR A 238 -6.04 -11.15 -0.60
C THR A 238 -6.75 -10.34 0.48
N ILE A 239 -6.26 -9.15 0.79
CA ILE A 239 -6.82 -8.21 1.78
C ILE A 239 -7.16 -6.92 1.03
N PHE A 240 -8.36 -6.39 1.24
CA PHE A 240 -8.83 -5.16 0.62
C PHE A 240 -9.42 -4.25 1.69
N SER A 241 -8.85 -3.06 1.88
CA SER A 241 -9.13 -2.19 3.03
C SER A 241 -9.96 -0.95 2.66
N ALA A 242 -10.56 -0.92 1.46
CA ALA A 242 -11.41 0.17 0.98
C ALA A 242 -12.89 -0.28 0.87
N PRO A 243 -13.74 0.02 1.86
CA PRO A 243 -15.12 -0.46 1.86
C PRO A 243 -15.97 0.34 0.87
N ASN A 244 -16.98 -0.31 0.30
CA ASN A 244 -17.83 0.21 -0.78
C ASN A 244 -17.01 0.94 -1.84
N TYR A 245 -16.08 0.22 -2.46
CA TYR A 245 -15.08 0.79 -3.33
C TYR A 245 -15.71 1.63 -4.46
N CYS A 246 -15.12 2.81 -4.69
CA CYS A 246 -15.64 3.83 -5.60
C CYS A 246 -17.11 4.21 -5.35
N TYR A 247 -17.62 3.98 -4.13
CA TYR A 247 -19.01 4.21 -3.71
C TYR A 247 -20.05 3.45 -4.54
N ARG A 248 -19.65 2.33 -5.15
CA ARG A 248 -20.46 1.56 -6.09
C ARG A 248 -20.38 0.05 -5.89
N CYS A 249 -19.24 -0.46 -5.45
CA CYS A 249 -19.01 -1.90 -5.41
C CYS A 249 -19.73 -2.58 -4.23
N GLY A 250 -20.01 -1.85 -3.15
CA GLY A 250 -20.74 -2.39 -2.00
C GLY A 250 -20.01 -3.50 -1.23
N ASN A 251 -18.69 -3.64 -1.42
CA ASN A 251 -17.86 -4.58 -0.67
C ASN A 251 -17.64 -4.13 0.78
N MET A 252 -17.43 -5.09 1.67
CA MET A 252 -16.79 -4.89 2.96
C MET A 252 -15.31 -4.59 2.75
N ALA A 253 -14.65 -4.11 3.81
CA ALA A 253 -13.20 -4.05 3.86
C ALA A 253 -12.67 -4.85 5.05
N SER A 254 -11.39 -5.22 5.00
CA SER A 254 -10.76 -5.97 6.07
C SER A 254 -9.30 -5.58 6.30
N ILE A 255 -8.81 -5.91 7.49
CA ILE A 255 -7.40 -5.89 7.91
C ILE A 255 -7.07 -7.23 8.56
N LEU A 256 -5.80 -7.62 8.50
CA LEU A 256 -5.28 -8.84 9.13
C LEU A 256 -4.39 -8.47 10.31
N GLU A 257 -4.80 -8.84 11.52
CA GLU A 257 -3.97 -8.74 12.71
C GLU A 257 -3.14 -10.02 12.88
N VAL A 258 -1.83 -9.84 13.08
CA VAL A 258 -0.87 -10.88 13.41
C VAL A 258 -0.36 -10.61 14.82
N ASP A 259 -0.65 -11.51 15.76
CA ASP A 259 -0.25 -11.36 17.17
C ASP A 259 1.17 -11.90 17.45
N ASP A 260 1.63 -11.74 18.70
CA ASP A 260 2.93 -12.25 19.17
C ASP A 260 3.07 -13.78 19.09
N CYS A 261 1.93 -14.49 19.13
CA CYS A 261 1.84 -15.95 19.02
C CYS A 261 1.69 -16.41 17.55
N LYS A 262 1.78 -15.49 16.58
CA LYS A 262 1.57 -15.73 15.15
C LYS A 262 0.14 -16.18 14.81
N GLY A 263 -0.82 -15.86 15.68
CA GLY A 263 -2.24 -15.97 15.41
C GLY A 263 -2.68 -14.92 14.39
N HIS A 264 -3.61 -15.32 13.51
CA HIS A 264 -4.16 -14.47 12.45
C HIS A 264 -5.64 -14.18 12.73
N THR A 265 -6.00 -12.92 12.82
CA THR A 265 -7.40 -12.50 12.99
C THR A 265 -7.77 -11.47 11.93
N PHE A 266 -8.85 -11.72 11.19
CA PHE A 266 -9.42 -10.72 10.29
C PHE A 266 -10.41 -9.86 11.04
N ILE A 267 -10.30 -8.54 10.84
CA ILE A 267 -11.31 -7.58 11.27
C ILE A 267 -11.96 -7.04 10.00
N GLN A 268 -13.27 -7.24 9.86
CA GLN A 268 -14.06 -6.69 8.75
C GLN A 268 -14.78 -5.43 9.22
N PHE A 269 -14.95 -4.46 8.32
CA PHE A 269 -15.65 -3.21 8.60
C PHE A 269 -16.38 -2.66 7.36
N GLU A 270 -17.45 -1.93 7.63
CA GLU A 270 -18.29 -1.25 6.64
C GLU A 270 -17.78 0.17 6.36
N PRO A 271 -18.29 0.85 5.31
CA PRO A 271 -17.99 2.25 5.06
C PRO A 271 -18.38 3.13 6.24
N ALA A 272 -17.59 4.17 6.48
CA ALA A 272 -17.88 5.16 7.50
C ALA A 272 -19.21 5.88 7.20
N PRO A 273 -20.09 6.12 8.19
CA PRO A 273 -21.34 6.84 7.96
C PRO A 273 -21.06 8.25 7.44
N ARG A 274 -21.55 8.53 6.22
CA ARG A 274 -21.49 9.86 5.62
C ARG A 274 -22.58 10.75 6.21
N ARG A 275 -22.24 11.97 6.62
CA ARG A 275 -23.25 12.96 7.00
C ARG A 275 -24.05 13.38 5.75
N GLY A 276 -25.24 12.80 5.55
CA GLY A 276 -26.31 13.37 4.73
C GLY A 276 -26.58 12.78 3.33
N GLU A 277 -26.17 11.56 2.99
CA GLU A 277 -26.49 10.94 1.68
C GLU A 277 -27.40 9.69 1.78
N PRO A 278 -28.31 9.48 0.80
CA PRO A 278 -29.17 8.29 0.72
C PRO A 278 -28.47 7.06 0.11
N ASP A 279 -28.96 5.87 0.49
CA ASP A 279 -28.46 4.54 0.07
C ASP A 279 -28.40 4.38 -1.45
N VAL A 280 -27.23 4.01 -2.00
CA VAL A 280 -27.02 3.75 -3.43
C VAL A 280 -27.01 2.24 -3.68
N THR A 281 -27.76 1.80 -4.70
CA THR A 281 -27.99 0.39 -5.04
C THR A 281 -26.79 -0.33 -5.66
N ARG A 282 -26.64 -1.61 -5.30
CA ARG A 282 -25.49 -2.50 -5.52
C ARG A 282 -25.34 -2.98 -6.97
N ARG A 283 -24.18 -2.73 -7.60
CA ARG A 283 -23.67 -3.51 -8.75
C ARG A 283 -22.16 -3.29 -8.96
N THR A 284 -21.36 -4.34 -8.84
CA THR A 284 -19.90 -4.33 -9.09
C THR A 284 -19.61 -4.44 -10.60
N PRO A 285 -18.85 -3.52 -11.21
CA PRO A 285 -18.41 -3.61 -12.61
C PRO A 285 -17.33 -4.67 -12.87
N ASP A 286 -17.35 -5.30 -14.05
CA ASP A 286 -16.47 -6.42 -14.43
C ASP A 286 -14.97 -6.08 -14.46
N TYR A 287 -14.58 -4.81 -14.65
CA TYR A 287 -13.17 -4.40 -14.70
C TYR A 287 -12.47 -4.37 -13.33
N PHE A 288 -13.22 -4.59 -12.24
CA PHE A 288 -12.68 -4.69 -10.88
C PHE A 288 -12.45 -6.13 -10.41
N LEU A 289 -12.91 -7.13 -11.19
CA LEU A 289 -12.68 -8.56 -10.97
C LEU A 289 -11.38 -8.98 -11.68
#